data_AF-A0A3G9J6N6-F1
#
_entry.id   AF-A0A3G9J6N6-F1
#
_cell.length_a   1.000
_cell.length_b   1.000
_cell.length_c   1.000
_cell.angle_alpha   90.00
_cell.angle_beta   90.00
_cell.angle_gamma   90.00
#
_symmetry.space_group_name_H-M   'P 1'
#
loop_
_entity.id
_entity.type
_entity.pdbx_description
1 polymer ?
#
loop_
_entity_poly.entity_id
_entity_poly.type
_entity_poly.pdbx_seq_one_letter_code
_entity_poly.pdbx_strand_id
1 'polypeptide(L)'
;MWTNENTIKLTINTNLIDNRLYVSLRPLAEAVGANVVYKKADHTIHVITPDQHAIFWPGSSIMSLNGERKEIGSPIGSRNQQTQVPLRFITELLGWHVDWEDNILILSQVEKKQ
;
A
#
# COMPACT_ATOMS: atom_id res chain seq x y z
N MET A 1 0.53 -2.49 34.00
CA MET A 1 1.38 -1.84 33.00
C MET A 1 0.85 -2.32 31.66
N TRP A 2 0.12 -1.49 30.92
CA TRP A 2 -0.62 -1.94 29.73
C TRP A 2 -0.04 -1.26 28.51
N THR A 3 0.67 -1.99 27.65
CA THR A 3 0.72 -1.67 26.23
C THR A 3 0.48 -2.98 25.49
N ASN A 4 -0.79 -3.26 25.17
CA ASN A 4 -1.10 -4.30 24.21
C ASN A 4 -0.83 -3.68 22.84
N GLU A 5 0.44 -3.67 22.42
CA GLU A 5 0.88 -3.18 21.13
C GLU A 5 0.51 -4.21 20.07
N ASN A 6 -0.70 -4.10 19.51
CA ASN A 6 -1.08 -4.87 18.33
C ASN A 6 -0.23 -4.39 17.15
N THR A 7 0.85 -5.11 16.87
CA THR A 7 1.73 -4.87 15.72
C THR A 7 1.37 -5.85 14.62
N ILE A 8 0.97 -5.34 13.46
CA ILE A 8 0.81 -6.16 12.25
C ILE A 8 2.18 -6.30 11.61
N LYS A 9 2.73 -7.51 11.56
CA LYS A 9 3.98 -7.82 10.83
C LYS A 9 3.64 -8.49 9.51
N LEU A 10 4.11 -7.93 8.41
CA LEU A 10 3.90 -8.50 7.08
C LEU A 10 5.24 -8.76 6.37
N THR A 11 5.41 -9.98 5.87
CA THR A 11 6.51 -10.35 4.97
C THR A 11 5.99 -10.37 3.54
N ILE A 12 6.52 -9.49 2.69
CA ILE A 12 6.14 -9.41 1.27
C ILE A 12 7.34 -9.44 0.34
N ASN A 13 7.14 -10.05 -0.82
CA ASN A 13 8.11 -9.99 -1.90
C ASN A 13 8.17 -8.55 -2.45
N THR A 14 9.39 -8.03 -2.56
CA THR A 14 9.65 -6.74 -3.18
C THR A 14 10.20 -6.94 -4.58
N ASN A 15 9.95 -5.98 -5.46
CA ASN A 15 10.52 -5.91 -6.79
C ASN A 15 11.35 -4.65 -6.91
N LEU A 16 12.64 -4.77 -7.22
CA LEU A 16 13.49 -3.62 -7.52
C LEU A 16 13.37 -3.29 -9.02
N ILE A 17 12.86 -2.10 -9.33
CA ILE A 17 12.70 -1.60 -10.70
C ILE A 17 13.20 -0.17 -10.72
N ASP A 18 14.14 0.16 -11.61
CA ASP A 18 14.75 1.49 -11.74
C ASP A 18 15.20 2.10 -10.40
N ASN A 19 15.89 1.29 -9.59
CA ASN A 19 16.36 1.66 -8.25
C ASN A 19 15.25 2.04 -7.25
N ARG A 20 14.02 1.57 -7.49
CA ARG A 20 12.84 1.76 -6.62
C ARG A 20 12.26 0.40 -6.23
N LEU A 21 11.92 0.27 -4.95
CA LEU A 21 11.24 -0.93 -4.45
C LEU A 21 9.74 -0.81 -4.69
N TYR A 22 9.19 -1.86 -5.27
CA TYR A 22 7.76 -2.04 -5.50
C TYR A 22 7.25 -3.23 -4.72
N VAL A 23 6.00 -3.12 -4.30
CA VAL A 23 5.30 -4.12 -3.51
C VAL A 23 3.88 -4.30 -4.01
N SER A 24 3.34 -5.50 -3.83
CA SER A 24 1.95 -5.79 -4.16
C SER A 24 1.02 -4.97 -3.25
N LEU A 25 0.10 -4.22 -3.86
CA LEU A 25 -0.84 -3.36 -3.13
C LEU A 25 -1.85 -4.17 -2.30
N ARG A 26 -2.30 -5.32 -2.81
CA ARG A 26 -3.40 -6.09 -2.21
C ARG A 26 -3.07 -6.65 -0.81
N PRO A 27 -1.93 -7.35 -0.59
CA PRO A 27 -1.58 -7.83 0.74
C PRO A 27 -1.49 -6.72 1.79
N LEU A 28 -1.02 -5.53 1.40
CA LEU A 28 -0.93 -4.37 2.28
C LEU A 28 -2.30 -3.83 2.66
N ALA A 29 -3.18 -3.69 1.67
CA ALA A 29 -4.55 -3.26 1.88
C ALA A 29 -5.31 -4.26 2.77
N GLU A 30 -5.20 -5.56 2.51
CA GLU A 30 -5.83 -6.59 3.33
C GLU A 30 -5.30 -6.60 4.78
N ALA A 31 -4.00 -6.36 4.96
CA ALA A 31 -3.39 -6.30 6.28
C ALA A 31 -3.95 -5.16 7.15
N VAL A 32 -4.36 -4.03 6.55
CA VAL A 32 -5.07 -2.94 7.26
C VAL A 32 -6.59 -3.07 7.23
N GLY A 33 -7.13 -4.21 6.81
CA GLY A 33 -8.58 -4.42 6.71
C GLY A 33 -9.27 -3.65 5.59
N ALA A 34 -8.52 -3.15 4.60
CA ALA A 34 -9.07 -2.46 3.44
C ALA A 34 -9.60 -3.46 2.40
N ASN A 35 -10.70 -3.11 1.76
CA ASN A 35 -11.24 -3.81 0.61
C ASN A 35 -10.61 -3.28 -0.69
N VAL A 36 -10.17 -4.18 -1.57
CA VAL A 36 -9.56 -3.83 -2.86
C VAL A 36 -10.47 -4.25 -4.01
N VAL A 37 -10.99 -3.28 -4.75
CA VAL A 37 -11.90 -3.50 -5.87
C VAL A 37 -11.29 -2.98 -7.17
N TYR A 38 -11.17 -3.85 -8.17
CA TYR A 38 -10.86 -3.42 -9.53
C TYR A 38 -12.14 -3.09 -10.30
N LYS A 39 -12.26 -1.86 -10.80
CA LYS A 39 -13.37 -1.42 -11.65
C LYS A 39 -12.96 -1.50 -13.11
N LYS A 40 -13.44 -2.53 -13.80
CA LYS A 40 -13.11 -2.80 -15.20
C LYS A 40 -13.55 -1.69 -16.16
N ALA A 41 -14.68 -1.02 -15.90
CA ALA A 41 -15.21 0.04 -16.76
C ALA A 41 -14.21 1.20 -16.92
N ASP A 42 -13.61 1.62 -15.80
CA ASP A 42 -12.75 2.81 -15.75
C ASP A 42 -11.25 2.46 -15.64
N HIS A 43 -10.93 1.17 -15.61
CA HIS A 43 -9.58 0.65 -15.36
C HIS A 43 -8.96 1.20 -14.07
N THR A 44 -9.76 1.29 -13.00
CA THR A 44 -9.30 1.83 -11.72
C THR A 44 -9.22 0.76 -10.64
N ILE A 45 -8.32 0.96 -9.69
CA ILE A 45 -8.19 0.14 -8.49
C ILE A 45 -8.60 0.99 -7.30
N HIS A 46 -9.62 0.53 -6.58
CA HIS A 46 -10.18 1.19 -5.42
C HIS A 46 -9.71 0.46 -4.17
N VAL A 47 -9.07 1.17 -3.26
CA VAL A 47 -8.72 0.67 -1.91
C VAL A 47 -9.60 1.44 -0.92
N ILE A 48 -10.41 0.70 -0.17
CA ILE A 48 -11.49 1.26 0.63
C ILE A 48 -11.35 0.76 2.07
N THR A 49 -11.19 1.68 3.01
CA THR A 49 -11.36 1.45 4.46
C THR A 49 -12.62 2.18 4.92
N PRO A 50 -13.07 2.00 6.19
CA PRO A 50 -14.16 2.82 6.73
C PRO A 50 -13.89 4.33 6.67
N ASP A 51 -12.62 4.73 6.77
CA ASP A 51 -12.21 6.14 6.89
C ASP A 51 -11.71 6.76 5.57
N GLN A 52 -11.25 5.93 4.62
CA GLN A 52 -10.54 6.41 3.43
C GLN A 52 -10.93 5.65 2.17
N HIS A 53 -10.96 6.39 1.06
CA HIS A 53 -11.13 5.86 -0.28
C HIS A 53 -10.00 6.34 -1.18
N ALA A 54 -9.11 5.42 -1.54
CA ALA A 54 -8.04 5.66 -2.50
C ALA A 54 -8.40 5.07 -3.87
N ILE A 55 -8.15 5.84 -4.94
CA ILE A 55 -8.35 5.44 -6.33
C ILE A 55 -7.03 5.55 -7.08
N PHE A 56 -6.65 4.43 -7.67
CA PHE A 56 -5.40 4.26 -8.39
C PHE A 56 -5.68 4.00 -9.88
N TRP A 57 -4.94 4.68 -10.75
CA TRP A 57 -4.98 4.48 -12.20
C TRP A 57 -3.70 3.77 -12.65
N PRO A 58 -3.77 2.54 -13.18
CA PRO A 58 -2.62 1.84 -13.77
C PRO A 58 -1.88 2.72 -14.78
N GLY A 59 -0.55 2.78 -14.67
CA GLY A 59 0.31 3.63 -15.49
C GLY A 59 0.40 5.10 -15.04
N SER A 60 -0.41 5.53 -14.08
CA SER A 60 -0.37 6.89 -13.53
C SER A 60 0.60 6.99 -12.35
N SER A 61 1.28 8.14 -12.24
CA SER A 61 2.06 8.55 -11.06
C SER A 61 1.26 9.41 -10.07
N ILE A 62 -0.06 9.50 -10.27
CA ILE A 62 -1.00 10.24 -9.44
C ILE A 62 -2.12 9.29 -9.01
N MET A 63 -2.59 9.43 -7.77
CA MET A 63 -3.80 8.78 -7.25
C MET A 63 -4.79 9.83 -6.72
N SER A 64 -6.02 9.41 -6.42
CA SER A 64 -6.96 10.18 -5.61
C SER A 64 -7.07 9.56 -4.22
N LEU A 65 -7.04 10.37 -3.17
CA LEU A 65 -7.32 10.00 -1.80
C LEU A 65 -8.44 10.91 -1.30
N ASN A 66 -9.60 10.33 -1.01
CA ASN A 66 -10.79 11.06 -0.55
C ASN A 66 -11.18 12.22 -1.49
N GLY A 67 -10.93 12.06 -2.79
CA GLY A 67 -11.20 13.08 -3.82
C GLY A 67 -10.02 14.04 -4.09
N GLU A 68 -9.00 14.07 -3.23
CA GLU A 68 -7.80 14.88 -3.45
C GLU A 68 -6.76 14.13 -4.27
N ARG A 69 -6.13 14.81 -5.24
CA ARG A 69 -5.00 14.22 -5.97
C ARG A 69 -3.75 14.18 -5.11
N LYS A 70 -3.06 13.04 -5.09
CA LYS A 70 -1.76 12.84 -4.44
C LYS A 70 -0.76 12.26 -5.44
N GLU A 71 0.48 12.72 -5.36
CA GLU A 71 1.57 12.16 -6.15
C GLU A 71 2.08 10.85 -5.53
N ILE A 72 2.34 9.88 -6.40
CA ILE A 72 2.94 8.59 -6.05
C ILE A 72 4.46 8.64 -6.22
N GLY A 73 4.95 9.58 -7.03
CA GLY A 73 6.36 9.73 -7.40
C GLY A 73 6.83 8.74 -8.48
N SER A 74 6.05 7.69 -8.78
CA SER A 74 6.30 6.72 -9.86
C SER A 74 4.99 6.19 -10.43
N PRO A 75 4.95 5.81 -11.72
CA PRO A 75 3.83 5.07 -12.28
C PRO A 75 3.57 3.77 -11.50
N ILE A 76 2.32 3.51 -11.18
CA ILE A 76 1.91 2.20 -10.67
C ILE A 76 1.76 1.22 -11.84
N GLY A 77 2.21 -0.02 -11.65
CA GLY A 77 2.22 -1.03 -12.70
C GLY A 77 1.35 -2.24 -12.34
N SER A 78 1.01 -3.04 -13.34
CA SER A 78 0.58 -4.41 -13.13
C SER A 78 1.74 -5.33 -13.52
N ARG A 79 2.22 -6.13 -12.57
CA ARG A 79 3.23 -7.17 -12.82
C ARG A 79 2.70 -8.49 -12.30
N ASN A 80 2.77 -9.54 -13.13
CA ASN A 80 2.24 -10.87 -12.78
C ASN A 80 0.77 -10.81 -12.31
N GLN A 81 -0.06 -10.00 -12.97
CA GLN A 81 -1.46 -9.77 -12.63
C GLN A 81 -1.69 -9.13 -11.24
N GLN A 82 -0.64 -8.59 -10.61
CA GLN A 82 -0.72 -7.89 -9.34
C GLN A 82 -0.37 -6.42 -9.54
N THR A 83 -1.17 -5.54 -8.95
CA THR A 83 -0.84 -4.12 -8.88
C THR A 83 0.36 -3.92 -7.97
N GLN A 84 1.40 -3.30 -8.52
CA GLN A 84 2.63 -2.94 -7.84
C GLN A 84 2.64 -1.43 -7.59
N VAL A 85 2.92 -1.04 -6.35
CA VAL A 85 3.06 0.35 -5.93
C VAL A 85 4.44 0.58 -5.32
N PRO A 86 5.03 1.79 -5.42
CA PRO A 86 6.28 2.09 -4.75
C PRO A 86 6.13 1.94 -3.24
N LEU A 87 7.05 1.22 -2.61
CA LEU A 87 7.01 0.90 -1.19
C LEU A 87 6.92 2.17 -0.32
N ARG A 88 7.80 3.14 -0.58
CA ARG A 88 7.86 4.40 0.18
C ARG A 88 6.54 5.14 0.18
N PHE A 89 5.92 5.25 -0.99
CA PHE A 89 4.65 5.94 -1.14
C PHE A 89 3.55 5.27 -0.31
N ILE A 90 3.42 3.94 -0.41
CA ILE A 90 2.32 3.24 0.27
C ILE A 90 2.52 3.21 1.79
N THR A 91 3.76 3.15 2.26
CA THR A 91 4.07 3.17 3.70
C THR A 91 3.84 4.54 4.31
N GLU A 92 4.20 5.63 3.60
CA GLU A 92 3.88 7.00 4.02
C GLU A 92 2.37 7.23 4.04
N LEU A 93 1.67 6.79 2.99
CA LEU A 93 0.22 6.94 2.87
C LEU A 93 -0.54 6.25 4.02
N LEU A 94 -0.14 5.03 4.36
CA LEU A 94 -0.81 4.22 5.38
C LEU A 94 -0.22 4.42 6.79
N GLY A 95 0.87 5.16 6.94
CA GLY A 95 1.56 5.36 8.23
C GLY A 95 2.24 4.09 8.75
N TRP A 96 2.75 3.24 7.85
CA TRP A 96 3.50 2.03 8.20
C TRP A 96 4.99 2.34 8.38
N HIS A 97 5.61 1.67 9.33
CA HIS A 97 7.05 1.61 9.51
C HIS A 97 7.65 0.48 8.67
N VAL A 98 8.87 0.72 8.21
CA VAL A 98 9.62 -0.15 7.31
C VAL A 98 10.92 -0.53 7.99
N ASP A 99 11.08 -1.83 8.24
CA ASP A 99 12.27 -2.44 8.82
C ASP A 99 12.80 -3.56 7.91
N TRP A 100 14.04 -3.97 8.16
CA TRP A 100 14.68 -5.06 7.45
C TRP A 100 15.38 -5.99 8.45
N GLU A 101 15.11 -7.30 8.36
CA GLU A 101 15.80 -8.35 9.12
C GLU A 101 16.22 -9.46 8.15
N ASP A 102 17.50 -9.83 8.10
CA ASP A 102 18.01 -10.93 7.26
C ASP A 102 17.54 -10.91 5.78
N ASN A 103 17.55 -9.72 5.16
CA ASN A 103 17.03 -9.44 3.80
C ASN A 103 15.51 -9.59 3.63
N ILE A 104 14.77 -9.73 4.71
CA ILE A 104 13.31 -9.76 4.74
C ILE A 104 12.81 -8.34 5.01
N LEU A 105 11.93 -7.84 4.13
CA LEU A 105 11.19 -6.61 4.38
C LEU A 105 10.16 -6.89 5.48
N ILE A 106 10.24 -6.14 6.57
CA ILE A 106 9.28 -6.15 7.66
C ILE A 106 8.52 -4.83 7.62
N LEU A 107 7.20 -4.95 7.56
CA LEU A 107 6.32 -3.80 7.64
C LEU A 107 5.53 -3.88 8.95
N SER A 108 5.52 -2.78 9.69
CA SER A 108 4.87 -2.70 11.00
C SER A 108 3.95 -1.47 11.09
N GLN A 109 2.79 -1.63 11.71
CA GLN A 109 1.89 -0.52 12.02
C GLN A 109 1.43 -0.67 13.47
N VAL A 110 1.42 0.44 14.21
CA VAL A 110 0.86 0.49 15.57
C VAL A 110 -0.60 0.90 15.44
N GLU A 111 -1.52 0.03 15.81
CA GLU A 111 -2.94 0.40 15.90
C GLU A 111 -3.12 1.53 16.92
N LYS A 112 -3.57 2.70 16.47
CA LYS A 112 -4.06 3.72 17.40
C LYS A 112 -5.40 3.25 17.94
N LYS A 113 -5.42 2.83 19.20
CA LYS A 113 -6.67 2.60 19.93
C LYS A 113 -7.44 3.93 20.00
N GLN A 114 -8.66 3.96 19.45
CA GLN A 114 -9.65 5.00 19.77
C GLN A 114 -10.02 4.94 21.25
#